data_AF-A0A329ZE35-F1
#
_entry.id   AF-A0A329ZE35-F1
#
_cell.length_a   1.000
_cell.length_b   1.000
_cell.length_c   1.000
_cell.angle_alpha   90.00
_cell.angle_beta   90.00
_cell.angle_gamma   90.00
#
_symmetry.space_group_name_H-M   'P 1'
#
loop_
_entity.id
_entity.type
_entity.pdbx_description
1 polymer ?
#
loop_
_entity_poly.entity_id
_entity_poly.type
_entity_poly.pdbx_seq_one_letter_code
_entity_poly.pdbx_strand_id
1 'polypeptide(L)' 'MQIERLKPNKGYVEDNCVLACCICNNAKSDMINAENFKEYFAKRIECFYNSLLSGEISNSFS' A
#
# COMPACT_ATOMS: atom_id res chain seq x y z
N MET A 1 9.21 -0.47 5.98
CA MET A 1 9.09 -0.06 4.57
C MET A 1 9.61 -1.18 3.68
N GLN A 2 9.17 -1.26 2.43
CA GLN A 2 9.53 -2.25 1.42
C GLN A 2 9.69 -1.56 0.05
N ILE A 3 10.49 -2.14 -0.85
CA ILE A 3 10.60 -1.69 -2.24
C ILE A 3 9.41 -2.27 -3.01
N GLU A 4 8.61 -1.42 -3.63
CA GLU A 4 7.43 -1.80 -4.40
C GLU A 4 7.56 -1.38 -5.86
N ARG A 5 7.03 -2.21 -6.76
CA ARG A 5 6.99 -1.98 -8.21
C ARG A 5 5.71 -1.27 -8.62
N LEU A 6 5.84 -0.11 -9.27
CA LEU A 6 4.70 0.64 -9.81
C LEU A 6 3.93 -0.17 -10.86
N LYS A 7 4.68 -0.85 -11.75
CA LYS A 7 4.16 -1.77 -12.77
C LYS A 7 4.60 -3.19 -12.41
N PRO A 8 3.68 -4.07 -11.96
CA PRO A 8 4.01 -5.44 -11.52
C PRO A 8 4.67 -6.32 -12.58
N ASN A 9 4.36 -6.07 -13.86
CA ASN A 9 4.91 -6.82 -14.98
C ASN A 9 6.32 -6.35 -15.41
N LYS A 10 6.89 -5.35 -14.73
CA LYS A 10 8.27 -4.89 -14.94
C LYS A 10 9.16 -5.32 -13.78
N GLY A 11 10.48 -5.33 -14.01
CA GLY A 11 11.47 -5.66 -12.98
C GLY A 11 11.66 -4.54 -11.95
N TYR A 12 12.54 -4.80 -10.99
CA TYR A 12 13.03 -3.80 -10.04
C TYR A 12 14.08 -2.93 -10.74
N VAL A 13 13.67 -1.75 -11.18
CA VAL A 13 14.51 -0.72 -11.79
C VAL A 13 14.12 0.62 -11.19
N GLU A 14 15.05 1.57 -11.14
CA GLU A 14 14.89 2.85 -10.44
C GLU A 14 13.55 3.54 -10.78
N ASP A 15 13.24 3.68 -12.07
CA ASP A 15 12.01 4.34 -12.55
C ASP A 15 10.71 3.55 -12.31
N ASN A 16 10.80 2.28 -11.90
CA ASN A 16 9.64 1.44 -11.60
C ASN A 16 9.50 1.14 -10.10
N CYS A 17 10.40 1.64 -9.26
CA CYS A 17 10.44 1.30 -7.84
C CYS A 17 10.11 2.50 -6.97
N VAL A 18 9.37 2.24 -5.89
CA VAL A 18 9.05 3.23 -4.85
C VAL A 18 9.14 2.57 -3.48
N LEU A 19 9.39 3.37 -2.45
CA LEU A 19 9.32 2.90 -1.07
C LEU A 19 7.85 2.88 -0.60
N ALA A 20 7.36 1.73 -0.14
CA ALA A 20 5.99 1.55 0.35
C ALA A 20 5.97 0.97 1.77
N CYS A 21 4.90 1.22 2.54
CA CYS A 21 4.67 0.49 3.79
C CYS A 21 4.22 -0.95 3.47
N CYS A 22 4.36 -1.87 4.44
CA CYS A 22 4.02 -3.28 4.23
C CYS A 22 2.54 -3.50 3.91
N ILE A 23 1.63 -2.70 4.50
CA ILE A 23 0.20 -2.77 4.19
C ILE A 23 -0.06 -2.37 2.74
N CYS A 24 0.48 -1.25 2.28
CA CYS A 24 0.27 -0.80 0.89
C CYS A 24 0.89 -1.77 -0.12
N ASN A 25 2.11 -2.26 0.15
CA ASN A 25 2.78 -3.20 -0.73
C ASN A 25 1.99 -4.52 -0.86
N ASN A 26 1.57 -5.09 0.27
CA ASN A 26 0.78 -6.32 0.28
C ASN A 26 -0.61 -6.12 -0.35
N ALA A 27 -1.26 -4.98 -0.10
CA ALA A 27 -2.59 -4.70 -0.64
C ALA A 27 -2.55 -4.45 -2.16
N LYS A 28 -1.52 -3.76 -2.67
CA LYS A 28 -1.34 -3.61 -4.12
C LYS A 28 -0.99 -4.95 -4.75
N SER A 29 -0.08 -5.69 -4.13
CA SER A 29 0.47 -6.95 -4.63
C SER A 29 0.99 -6.84 -6.08
N ASP A 30 1.27 -7.98 -6.69
CA ASP A 30 1.55 -8.04 -8.12
C ASP A 30 0.27 -7.98 -8.99
N MET A 31 -0.91 -7.91 -8.36
CA MET A 31 -2.21 -7.96 -9.04
C MET A 31 -2.71 -6.59 -9.53
N ILE A 32 -2.33 -5.51 -8.87
CA ILE A 32 -2.90 -4.17 -9.10
C ILE A 32 -1.79 -3.21 -9.52
N ASN A 33 -2.03 -2.43 -10.58
CA ASN A 33 -1.09 -1.38 -10.99
C ASN A 33 -1.17 -0.16 -10.04
N ALA A 34 -0.15 0.72 -10.07
CA ALA A 34 -0.11 1.86 -9.16
C ALA A 34 -1.29 2.83 -9.31
N GLU A 35 -1.86 2.97 -10.50
CA GLU A 35 -2.98 3.88 -10.77
C GLU A 35 -4.27 3.38 -10.12
N ASN A 36 -4.65 2.14 -10.40
CA ASN A 36 -5.84 1.50 -9.81
C ASN A 36 -5.71 1.36 -8.29
N PHE A 37 -4.51 1.12 -7.77
CA PHE A 37 -4.29 1.08 -6.33
C PHE A 37 -4.57 2.43 -5.68
N LYS A 38 -4.10 3.53 -6.28
CA LYS A 38 -4.35 4.89 -5.79
C LYS A 38 -5.84 5.23 -5.83
N GLU A 39 -6.52 4.89 -6.92
CA GLU A 39 -7.94 5.21 -7.10
C GLU A 39 -8.84 4.44 -6.13
N TYR A 40 -8.63 3.13 -6.00
CA TYR A 40 -9.61 2.26 -5.32
C TYR A 40 -9.24 1.87 -3.89
N PHE A 41 -7.95 1.87 -3.53
CA PHE A 41 -7.48 1.30 -2.25
C PHE A 41 -6.83 2.34 -1.34
N ALA A 42 -5.97 3.21 -1.89
CA ALA A 42 -5.11 4.08 -1.09
C ALA A 42 -5.90 4.94 -0.09
N LYS A 43 -7.02 5.55 -0.51
CA LYS A 43 -7.86 6.37 0.37
C LYS A 43 -8.43 5.60 1.55
N ARG A 44 -8.84 4.34 1.35
CA ARG A 44 -9.38 3.51 2.44
C ARG A 44 -8.29 3.08 3.42
N ILE A 45 -7.08 2.79 2.93
CA ILE A 45 -5.92 2.49 3.76
C ILE A 45 -5.53 3.72 4.59
N GLU A 46 -5.56 4.91 4.00
CA GLU A 46 -5.33 6.18 4.72
C GLU A 46 -6.36 6.39 5.84
N CYS A 47 -7.65 6.21 5.57
CA CYS A 47 -8.68 6.28 6.60
C CYS A 47 -8.41 5.31 7.76
N PHE A 48 -8.03 4.06 7.46
CA PHE A 48 -7.68 3.08 8.48
C PHE A 48 -6.53 3.54 9.37
N TYR A 49 -5.44 4.06 8.78
CA TYR A 49 -4.32 4.59 9.55
C TYR A 49 -4.73 5.79 10.41
N ASN A 50 -5.54 6.70 9.86
CA ASN A 50 -5.99 7.87 10.61
C ASN A 50 -6.86 7.48 11.83
N SER A 51 -7.78 6.53 11.67
CA SER A 51 -8.57 6.01 12.80
C SER A 51 -7.70 5.25 13.82
N LEU A 52 -6.68 4.52 13.36
CA LEU A 52 -5.76 3.82 14.26
C LEU A 52 -4.89 4.80 15.06
N LEU A 53 -4.36 5.84 14.40
CA LEU A 53 -3.48 6.84 15.01
C LEU A 53 -4.23 7.78 15.97
N SER A 54 -5.51 8.06 15.69
CA SER A 54 -6.39 8.83 16.58
C SER A 54 -6.92 8.02 17.76
N GLY A 55 -6.73 6.68 17.75
CA GLY A 55 -7.25 5.79 18.79
C GLY A 55 -8.75 5.51 18.70
N GLU A 56 -9.41 5.90 17.60
CA GLU A 56 -10.80 5.54 17.31
C GLU A 56 -10.99 4.03 17.17
N ILE A 57 -9.97 3.35 16.63
CA ILE A 57 -9.93 1.89 16.50
C ILE A 57 -8.65 1.34 17.14
N SER A 58 -8.71 0.09 17.60
CA SER A 58 -7.56 -0.67 18.08
C SER A 58 -7.49 -2.01 17.36
N ASN A 59 -6.28 -2.44 16.99
CA ASN A 59 -6.07 -3.80 16.50
C ASN A 59 -5.66 -4.69 17.67
N SER A 60 -6.46 -5.70 17.97
CA SER A 60 -6.06 -6.83 18.82
C SER A 60 -5.66 -7.99 17.91
N PHE A 61 -4.41 -8.41 17.95
CA PHE A 61 -4.04 -9.72 17.43
C PHE A 61 -4.56 -10.76 18.42
N SER A 62 -5.48 -11.62 17.97
CA SER A 62 -5.86 -12.83 18.69
C SER A 62 -4.69 -13.81 18.74
#